data_AF-A0A644WY19-F1
#
_entry.id   AF-A0A644WY19-F1
#
_cell.length_a   1.000
_cell.length_b   1.000
_cell.length_c   1.000
_cell.angle_alpha   90.00
_cell.angle_beta   90.00
_cell.angle_gamma   90.00
#
_symmetry.space_group_name_H-M   'P 1'
#
loop_
_entity.id
_entity.type
_entity.pdbx_description
1 polymer ?
#
loop_
_entity_poly.entity_id
_entity_poly.type
_entity_poly.pdbx_seq_one_letter_code
_entity_poly.pdbx_strand_id
1 'polypeptide(L)'
;MNSLSGFVPVLLMLATFALLFVIYRWFTAKRYPQKTSAMLDTLPSLESIGIRRDANGYSGQYRNYPVYIYATTSMKPVGYFQGNKFQVWVIAAPQPGDLKGIGGFFGKYLVAGEKPGYAMVGFLINFDATSTPADDIRLKLDELIDVLLQHEVKAYQI
;
A
#
# COMPACT_ATOMS: atom_id res chain seq x y z
N MET A 1 -45.04 46.68 -0.22
CA MET A 1 -44.94 45.25 -0.60
C MET A 1 -43.96 45.12 -1.76
N ASN A 2 -43.18 44.05 -1.77
CA ASN A 2 -42.29 43.55 -2.85
C ASN A 2 -40.83 44.02 -2.85
N SER A 3 -40.06 43.59 -1.83
CA SER A 3 -38.59 43.42 -1.97
C SER A 3 -38.16 41.96 -2.06
N LEU A 4 -39.08 41.00 -1.90
CA LEU A 4 -38.79 39.56 -1.86
C LEU A 4 -38.51 38.95 -3.25
N SER A 5 -39.00 39.56 -4.34
CA SER A 5 -38.87 39.03 -5.71
C SER A 5 -37.44 39.12 -6.26
N GLY A 6 -36.60 40.02 -5.75
CA GLY A 6 -35.19 40.14 -6.14
C GLY A 6 -34.28 39.12 -5.45
N PHE A 7 -34.67 38.59 -4.30
CA PHE A 7 -33.86 37.62 -3.53
C PHE A 7 -34.04 36.18 -4.02
N VAL A 8 -35.23 35.83 -4.51
CA VAL A 8 -35.54 34.50 -5.03
C VAL A 8 -34.58 34.05 -6.15
N PRO A 9 -34.29 34.85 -7.20
CA PRO A 9 -33.34 34.45 -8.24
C PRO A 9 -31.90 34.32 -7.72
N VAL A 10 -31.49 35.16 -6.77
CA VAL A 10 -30.14 35.09 -6.16
C VAL A 10 -29.99 33.82 -5.33
N LEU A 11 -31.01 33.45 -4.54
CA LEU A 11 -31.02 32.20 -3.76
C LEU A 11 -31.03 30.97 -4.67
N LEU A 12 -31.79 30.99 -5.76
CA LEU A 12 -31.77 29.92 -6.77
C LEU A 12 -30.40 29.76 -7.43
N MET A 13 -29.74 30.88 -7.77
CA MET A 13 -28.41 30.85 -8.36
C MET A 13 -27.37 30.28 -7.38
N LEU A 14 -27.40 30.69 -6.10
CA LEU A 14 -26.53 30.14 -5.06
C LEU A 14 -26.79 28.65 -4.82
N ALA A 15 -28.06 28.22 -4.76
CA ALA A 15 -28.40 26.82 -4.59
C ALA A 15 -27.93 25.96 -5.78
N THR A 16 -28.09 26.47 -7.00
CA THR A 16 -27.63 25.79 -8.21
C THR A 16 -26.11 25.68 -8.24
N PHE A 17 -25.39 26.75 -7.87
CA PHE A 17 -23.93 26.75 -7.80
C PHE A 17 -23.41 25.79 -6.72
N ALA A 18 -24.04 25.78 -5.55
CA ALA A 18 -23.73 24.84 -4.48
C ALA A 18 -23.97 23.39 -4.91
N LEU A 19 -25.08 23.10 -5.60
CA LEU A 19 -25.37 21.77 -6.12
C LEU A 19 -24.35 21.33 -7.17
N LEU A 20 -24.01 22.21 -8.11
CA LEU A 20 -22.96 21.96 -9.11
C LEU A 20 -21.60 21.70 -8.44
N PHE A 21 -21.27 22.44 -7.38
CA PHE A 21 -20.05 22.22 -6.61
C PHE A 21 -20.06 20.88 -5.89
N VAL A 22 -21.17 20.46 -5.27
CA VAL A 22 -21.30 19.13 -4.64
C VAL A 22 -21.14 18.03 -5.66
N ILE A 23 -21.78 18.15 -6.83
CA ILE A 23 -21.67 17.18 -7.93
C ILE A 23 -20.22 17.13 -8.44
N TYR A 24 -19.63 18.29 -8.76
CA TYR A 24 -18.24 18.40 -9.18
C TYR A 24 -17.29 17.78 -8.15
N ARG A 25 -17.48 18.08 -6.86
CA ARG A 25 -16.69 17.51 -5.77
C ARG A 25 -16.89 16.00 -5.65
N TRP A 26 -18.09 15.48 -5.88
CA TRP A 26 -18.36 14.05 -5.83
C TRP A 26 -17.67 13.25 -6.95
N PHE A 27 -17.48 13.87 -8.12
CA PHE A 27 -16.70 13.31 -9.24
C PHE A 27 -15.19 13.51 -9.08
N THR A 28 -14.76 14.66 -8.58
CA THR A 28 -13.32 15.04 -8.49
C THR A 28 -12.67 14.69 -7.16
N ALA A 29 -13.43 14.43 -6.10
CA ALA A 29 -12.88 13.94 -4.86
C ALA A 29 -12.15 12.62 -5.13
N LYS A 30 -10.87 12.59 -4.76
CA LYS A 30 -10.07 11.37 -4.70
C LYS A 30 -10.75 10.44 -3.69
N ARG A 31 -11.61 9.55 -4.18
CA ARG A 31 -12.07 8.40 -3.40
C ARG A 31 -10.89 7.46 -3.29
N TYR A 32 -10.19 7.50 -2.17
CA TYR A 32 -9.26 6.45 -1.83
C TYR A 32 -10.13 5.21 -1.55
N PRO A 33 -9.98 4.12 -2.31
CA PRO A 33 -10.67 2.87 -1.99
C PRO A 33 -10.28 2.49 -0.56
N GLN A 34 -11.30 2.11 0.20
CA GLN A 34 -11.12 1.76 1.60
C GLN A 34 -10.34 0.45 1.69
N LYS A 35 -9.38 0.39 2.62
CA LYS A 35 -8.79 -0.89 3.03
C LYS A 35 -9.91 -1.71 3.67
N THR A 36 -10.30 -2.83 3.07
CA THR A 36 -11.25 -3.75 3.70
C THR A 36 -10.52 -5.03 4.10
N SER A 37 -10.89 -5.58 5.26
CA SER A 37 -10.34 -6.87 5.73
C SER A 37 -10.54 -7.99 4.71
N ALA A 38 -11.65 -7.94 3.97
CA ALA A 38 -11.96 -8.86 2.88
C ALA A 38 -10.91 -8.88 1.75
N MET A 39 -10.13 -7.80 1.57
CA MET A 39 -9.01 -7.82 0.61
C MET A 39 -7.95 -8.84 1.02
N LEU A 40 -7.68 -9.00 2.31
CA LEU A 40 -6.68 -9.94 2.79
C LEU A 40 -7.14 -11.39 2.56
N ASP A 41 -8.44 -11.65 2.47
CA ASP A 41 -8.98 -12.99 2.24
C ASP A 41 -8.82 -13.44 0.77
N THR A 42 -8.44 -12.53 -0.12
CA THR A 42 -8.09 -12.87 -1.51
C THR A 42 -6.64 -13.33 -1.68
N LEU A 43 -5.81 -13.22 -0.64
CA LEU A 43 -4.47 -13.82 -0.63
C LEU A 43 -4.61 -15.34 -0.38
N PRO A 44 -3.94 -16.20 -1.16
CA PRO A 44 -3.92 -17.63 -0.87
C PRO A 44 -3.18 -17.91 0.44
N SER A 45 -3.30 -19.14 0.95
CA SER A 45 -2.57 -19.54 2.16
C SER A 45 -1.07 -19.38 1.96
N LEU A 46 -0.45 -18.51 2.78
CA LEU A 46 0.98 -18.26 2.84
C LEU A 46 1.66 -19.09 3.95
N GLU A 47 0.92 -20.02 4.56
CA GLU A 47 1.44 -20.87 5.63
C GLU A 47 2.59 -21.75 5.15
N SER A 48 2.58 -22.14 3.88
CA SER A 48 3.64 -22.91 3.22
C SER A 48 5.00 -22.21 3.22
N ILE A 49 5.02 -20.87 3.32
CA ILE A 49 6.23 -20.06 3.41
C ILE A 49 6.45 -19.48 4.82
N GLY A 50 5.76 -20.01 5.83
CA GLY A 50 5.93 -19.60 7.24
C GLY A 50 5.24 -18.29 7.63
N ILE A 51 4.35 -17.78 6.77
CA ILE A 51 3.61 -16.53 6.97
C ILE A 51 2.16 -16.86 7.31
N ARG A 52 1.66 -16.34 8.44
CA ARG A 52 0.33 -16.64 8.98
C ARG A 52 -0.52 -15.39 9.04
N ARG A 53 -1.84 -15.58 9.01
CA ARG A 53 -2.80 -14.48 9.18
C ARG A 53 -2.77 -13.96 10.62
N ASP A 54 -2.76 -12.64 10.78
CA ASP A 54 -2.94 -11.97 12.07
C ASP A 54 -4.11 -10.96 12.02
N ALA A 55 -4.29 -10.18 13.10
CA ALA A 55 -5.38 -9.22 13.23
C ALA A 55 -5.32 -8.06 12.20
N ASN A 56 -4.13 -7.75 11.67
CA ASN A 56 -3.88 -6.58 10.82
C ASN A 56 -3.51 -6.94 9.37
N GLY A 57 -3.20 -8.20 9.09
CA GLY A 57 -2.63 -8.64 7.83
C GLY A 57 -2.11 -10.06 7.92
N TYR A 58 -0.95 -10.30 7.34
CA TYR A 58 -0.18 -11.52 7.55
C TYR A 58 1.19 -11.17 8.14
N SER A 59 1.70 -12.03 9.01
CA SER A 59 3.04 -11.90 9.57
C SER A 59 3.72 -13.25 9.72
N GLY A 60 5.05 -13.24 9.71
CA GLY A 60 5.84 -14.45 9.86
C GLY A 60 7.33 -14.17 9.79
N GLN A 61 8.10 -15.25 9.74
CA GLN A 61 9.54 -15.23 9.56
C GLN A 61 9.88 -15.89 8.23
N TYR A 62 10.64 -15.20 7.38
CA TYR A 62 11.10 -15.74 6.11
C TYR A 62 12.62 -15.54 5.99
N ARG A 63 13.39 -16.63 5.90
CA ARG A 63 14.87 -16.62 5.87
C ARG A 63 15.50 -15.74 6.98
N ASN A 64 14.98 -15.84 8.19
CA ASN A 64 15.36 -15.08 9.40
C ASN A 64 14.93 -13.61 9.43
N TYR A 65 14.20 -13.13 8.42
CA TYR A 65 13.64 -11.78 8.42
C TYR A 65 12.19 -11.78 8.88
N PRO A 66 11.80 -10.88 9.80
CA PRO A 66 10.40 -10.62 10.07
C PRO A 66 9.72 -10.04 8.83
N VAL A 67 8.62 -10.67 8.41
CA VAL A 67 7.83 -10.24 7.26
C VAL A 67 6.42 -9.87 7.71
N TYR A 68 5.90 -8.77 7.17
CA TYR A 68 4.53 -8.32 7.35
C TYR A 68 3.89 -7.99 6.01
N ILE A 69 2.65 -8.42 5.80
CA ILE A 69 1.88 -8.18 4.58
C ILE A 69 0.58 -7.49 4.94
N TYR A 70 0.34 -6.31 4.37
CA TYR A 70 -0.86 -5.51 4.64
C TYR A 70 -1.59 -5.19 3.35
N ALA A 71 -2.92 -5.12 3.42
CA ALA A 71 -3.71 -4.51 2.36
C ALA A 71 -3.38 -3.01 2.25
N THR A 72 -3.23 -2.52 1.02
CA THR A 72 -3.01 -1.11 0.75
C THR A 72 -4.11 -0.53 -0.14
N THR A 73 -4.38 0.76 0.02
CA THR A 73 -5.38 1.45 -0.79
C THR A 73 -4.85 1.58 -2.21
N SER A 74 -5.56 1.06 -3.22
CA SER A 74 -5.19 1.37 -4.60
C SER A 74 -5.46 2.86 -4.86
N MET A 75 -4.52 3.66 -5.37
CA MET A 75 -4.94 4.91 -6.01
C MET A 75 -5.87 4.53 -7.17
N LYS A 76 -6.97 5.29 -7.38
CA LYS A 76 -7.96 5.07 -8.46
C LYS A 76 -7.24 4.50 -9.70
N PRO A 77 -7.75 3.41 -10.30
CA PRO A 77 -7.03 2.71 -11.36
C PRO A 77 -6.76 3.68 -12.50
N VAL A 78 -5.48 3.87 -12.80
CA VAL A 78 -5.01 4.47 -14.06
C VAL A 78 -4.10 3.42 -14.69
N GLY A 79 -4.56 2.77 -15.75
CA GLY A 79 -3.79 1.74 -16.50
C GLY A 79 -3.82 0.31 -15.93
N TYR A 80 -2.76 -0.46 -16.21
CA TYR A 80 -2.56 -1.91 -15.99
C TYR A 80 -2.55 -2.38 -14.51
N PHE A 81 -2.89 -1.54 -13.55
CA PHE A 81 -2.86 -1.88 -12.12
C PHE A 81 -4.27 -2.00 -11.53
N GLN A 82 -5.11 -2.85 -12.14
CA GLN A 82 -6.41 -3.25 -11.61
C GLN A 82 -6.23 -4.42 -10.63
N GLY A 83 -6.97 -4.45 -9.51
CA GLY A 83 -6.88 -5.53 -8.52
C GLY A 83 -6.54 -5.07 -7.09
N ASN A 84 -6.62 -6.03 -6.15
CA ASN A 84 -6.27 -5.83 -4.74
C ASN A 84 -4.74 -5.71 -4.60
N LYS A 85 -4.28 -4.64 -3.97
CA LYS A 85 -2.85 -4.37 -3.76
C LYS A 85 -2.45 -4.68 -2.33
N PHE A 86 -1.28 -5.28 -2.20
CA PHE A 86 -0.68 -5.61 -0.91
C PHE A 86 0.71 -4.99 -0.83
N GLN A 87 1.05 -4.51 0.37
CA GLN A 87 2.41 -4.13 0.73
C GLN A 87 3.03 -5.26 1.51
N VAL A 88 4.16 -5.76 1.03
CA VAL A 88 5.01 -6.72 1.72
C VAL A 88 6.17 -5.94 2.31
N TRP A 89 6.42 -6.10 3.61
CA TRP A 89 7.48 -5.43 4.35
C TRP A 89 8.36 -6.46 5.05
N VAL A 90 9.66 -6.32 4.86
CA VAL A 90 10.72 -7.01 5.59
C VAL A 90 11.27 -6.04 6.63
N ILE A 91 11.37 -6.45 7.89
CA ILE A 91 12.02 -5.64 8.92
C ILE A 91 13.52 -5.98 8.98
N ALA A 92 14.32 -4.96 8.72
CA ALA A 92 15.77 -5.03 8.68
C ALA A 92 16.40 -4.15 9.76
N ALA A 93 17.67 -4.40 10.07
CA ALA A 93 18.49 -3.62 10.99
C ALA A 93 19.71 -3.01 10.26
N PRO A 94 19.49 -1.96 9.44
CA PRO A 94 20.57 -1.32 8.68
C PRO A 94 21.42 -0.37 9.54
N GLN A 95 22.65 -0.13 9.11
CA GLN A 95 23.47 1.01 9.52
C GLN A 95 23.16 2.24 8.64
N PRO A 96 23.58 3.45 9.06
CA PRO A 96 23.41 4.64 8.25
C PRO A 96 24.02 4.48 6.84
N GLY A 97 23.17 4.52 5.81
CA GLY A 97 23.60 4.47 4.41
C GLY A 97 23.48 3.10 3.75
N ASP A 98 23.21 2.01 4.47
CA ASP A 98 23.11 0.67 3.87
C ASP A 98 21.94 0.55 2.90
N LEU A 99 20.85 1.29 3.15
CA LEU A 99 19.65 1.29 2.32
C LEU A 99 19.72 2.30 1.17
N LYS A 100 20.81 3.07 1.08
CA LYS A 100 21.02 4.07 0.02
C LYS A 100 21.23 3.34 -1.31
N GLY A 101 20.19 3.35 -2.16
CA GLY A 101 20.17 2.63 -3.44
C GLY A 101 19.24 1.42 -3.46
N ILE A 102 18.82 0.91 -2.29
CA ILE A 102 17.77 -0.11 -2.17
C ILE A 102 16.39 0.56 -2.25
N GLY A 103 16.22 1.68 -1.52
CA GLY A 103 15.01 2.50 -1.52
C GLY A 103 15.22 3.95 -1.93
N GLY A 104 14.11 4.62 -2.25
CA GLY A 104 14.06 6.03 -2.67
C GLY A 104 13.52 6.22 -4.08
N PHE A 105 13.70 7.42 -4.65
CA PHE A 105 13.13 7.79 -5.97
C PHE A 105 13.62 6.90 -7.13
N PHE A 106 14.76 6.21 -6.96
CA PHE A 106 15.36 5.30 -7.94
C PHE A 106 15.49 3.85 -7.43
N GLY A 107 14.99 3.54 -6.23
CA GLY A 107 15.08 2.21 -5.64
C GLY A 107 14.00 1.26 -6.20
N LYS A 108 14.35 -0.02 -6.38
CA LYS A 108 13.38 -1.08 -6.73
C LYS A 108 12.40 -1.36 -5.59
N TYR A 109 12.79 -1.03 -4.35
CA TYR A 109 12.04 -1.33 -3.14
C TYR A 109 11.61 -0.05 -2.41
N LEU A 110 10.53 -0.18 -1.65
CA LEU A 110 10.06 0.84 -0.73
C LEU A 110 10.86 0.74 0.57
N VAL A 111 11.35 1.87 1.07
CA VAL A 111 11.99 1.95 2.39
C VAL A 111 11.19 2.92 3.24
N ALA A 112 10.84 2.51 4.46
CA ALA A 112 10.10 3.30 5.42
C ALA A 112 10.69 3.17 6.83
N GLY A 113 10.61 4.26 7.60
CA GLY A 113 11.04 4.27 9.00
C GLY A 113 12.54 4.03 9.20
N GLU A 114 13.37 4.37 8.22
CA GLU A 114 14.82 4.17 8.28
C GLU A 114 15.44 4.91 9.48
N LYS A 115 16.05 4.14 10.37
CA LYS A 115 16.88 4.59 11.47
C LYS A 115 17.97 3.52 11.74
N PRO A 116 19.07 3.86 12.42
CA PRO A 116 20.08 2.87 12.78
C PRO A 116 19.46 1.70 13.55
N GLY A 117 19.71 0.49 13.07
CA GLY A 117 19.18 -0.74 13.65
C GLY A 117 17.72 -1.02 13.35
N TYR A 118 17.04 -0.24 12.52
CA TYR A 118 15.65 -0.52 12.13
C TYR A 118 15.24 0.14 10.81
N ALA A 119 14.67 -0.64 9.89
CA ALA A 119 13.96 -0.13 8.74
C ALA A 119 12.94 -1.16 8.25
N MET A 120 11.87 -0.68 7.62
CA MET A 120 10.97 -1.51 6.83
C MET A 120 11.37 -1.38 5.36
N VAL A 121 11.74 -2.49 4.73
CA VAL A 121 12.07 -2.56 3.30
C VAL A 121 11.06 -3.47 2.63
N GLY A 122 10.42 -3.02 1.57
CA GLY A 122 9.24 -3.71 1.05
C GLY A 122 8.98 -3.50 -0.42
N PHE A 123 7.93 -4.14 -0.92
CA PHE A 123 7.46 -3.98 -2.28
C PHE A 123 5.94 -4.03 -2.33
N LEU A 124 5.41 -3.51 -3.44
CA LEU A 124 4.00 -3.64 -3.78
C LEU A 124 3.81 -4.86 -4.66
N ILE A 125 2.76 -5.62 -4.37
CA ILE A 125 2.31 -6.71 -5.22
C ILE A 125 0.82 -6.55 -5.52
N ASN A 126 0.48 -6.89 -6.75
CA ASN A 126 -0.88 -6.99 -7.24
C ASN A 126 -1.08 -8.43 -7.68
N PHE A 127 -2.13 -9.08 -7.19
CA PHE A 127 -2.47 -10.43 -7.61
C PHE A 127 -3.67 -10.32 -8.55
N ASP A 128 -3.40 -10.46 -9.84
CA ASP A 128 -4.44 -10.85 -10.79
C ASP A 128 -4.51 -12.38 -10.84
N ALA A 129 -5.70 -12.90 -11.14
CA ALA A 129 -6.12 -14.28 -10.91
C ALA A 129 -5.37 -15.38 -11.70
N THR A 130 -4.24 -15.07 -12.36
CA THR A 130 -3.59 -15.93 -13.36
C THR A 130 -2.22 -16.50 -12.97
N SER A 131 -1.61 -16.09 -11.86
CA SER A 131 -0.37 -16.69 -11.31
C SER A 131 -0.61 -17.29 -9.92
N THR A 132 0.26 -18.20 -9.45
CA THR A 132 0.23 -18.71 -8.08
C THR A 132 0.79 -17.64 -7.13
N PRO A 133 -0.05 -16.91 -6.37
CA PRO A 133 0.39 -15.70 -5.64
C PRO A 133 1.47 -15.96 -4.58
N ALA A 134 1.47 -17.16 -3.98
CA ALA A 134 2.44 -17.57 -2.98
C ALA A 134 3.85 -17.74 -3.57
N ASP A 135 3.95 -18.28 -4.79
CA ASP A 135 5.24 -18.42 -5.48
C ASP A 135 5.80 -17.06 -5.89
N ASP A 136 4.93 -16.15 -6.34
CA ASP A 136 5.32 -14.77 -6.69
C ASP A 136 5.82 -13.99 -5.47
N ILE A 137 5.15 -14.13 -4.32
CA ILE A 137 5.60 -13.55 -3.05
C ILE A 137 6.96 -14.14 -2.66
N ARG A 138 7.09 -15.46 -2.73
CA ARG A 138 8.33 -16.17 -2.39
C ARG A 138 9.50 -15.67 -3.24
N LEU A 139 9.32 -15.64 -4.57
CA LEU A 139 10.33 -15.17 -5.52
C LEU A 139 10.77 -13.73 -5.20
N LYS A 140 9.81 -12.83 -4.97
CA LYS A 140 10.14 -11.42 -4.65
C LYS A 140 10.75 -11.23 -3.27
N LEU A 141 10.36 -12.05 -2.29
CA LEU A 141 11.01 -12.07 -0.98
C LEU A 141 12.45 -12.56 -1.09
N ASP A 142 12.70 -13.60 -1.89
CA ASP A 142 14.07 -14.08 -2.15
C ASP A 142 14.91 -13.00 -2.82
N GLU A 143 14.41 -12.37 -3.88
CA GLU A 143 15.09 -11.26 -4.55
C GLU A 143 15.38 -10.09 -3.60
N LEU A 144 14.43 -9.72 -2.75
CA LEU A 144 14.62 -8.62 -1.79
C LEU A 144 15.66 -8.99 -0.73
N ILE A 145 15.55 -10.18 -0.14
CA ILE A 145 16.47 -10.63 0.91
C ILE A 145 17.88 -10.79 0.35
N ASP A 146 18.03 -11.31 -0.87
CA ASP A 146 19.35 -11.43 -1.51
C ASP A 146 19.98 -10.05 -1.72
N VAL A 147 19.20 -9.03 -2.10
CA VAL A 147 19.68 -7.64 -2.16
C VAL A 147 20.06 -7.12 -0.77
N LEU A 148 19.26 -7.35 0.26
CA LEU A 148 19.62 -6.95 1.64
C LEU A 148 20.93 -7.60 2.09
N LEU A 149 21.11 -8.89 1.80
CA LEU A 149 22.32 -9.63 2.14
C LEU A 149 23.54 -9.15 1.35
N GLN A 150 23.40 -8.79 0.08
CA GLN A 150 24.47 -8.18 -0.73
C GLN A 150 24.97 -6.86 -0.14
N HIS A 151 24.08 -6.13 0.54
CA HIS A 151 24.39 -4.87 1.22
C HIS A 151 24.74 -5.09 2.71
N GLU A 152 24.98 -6.33 3.14
CA GLU A 152 25.28 -6.70 4.53
C GLU A 152 24.22 -6.26 5.56
N VAL A 153 23.01 -5.94 5.09
CA VAL A 153 21.88 -5.56 5.94
C VAL A 153 21.41 -6.82 6.65
N LYS A 154 21.25 -6.74 7.97
CA LYS A 154 20.80 -7.87 8.80
C LYS A 154 19.31 -7.82 9.05
N ALA A 155 18.73 -8.96 9.40
CA ALA A 155 17.38 -9.02 9.92
C ALA A 155 17.27 -8.28 11.26
N TYR A 156 16.11 -7.68 11.50
CA TYR A 156 15.77 -7.15 12.81
C TYR A 156 15.46 -8.27 13.79
N GLN A 157 16.04 -8.21 14.98
CA GLN A 157 15.74 -9.16 16.06
C GLN A 157 14.49 -8.69 16.81
N ILE A 158 13.44 -9.50 16.77
CA ILE A 158 12.18 -9.32 17.52
C ILE A 158 12.27 -10.09 18.84
#